data_AF-A0A950WMX1-F1
#
_entry.id   AF-A0A950WMX1-F1
#
_cell.length_a   1.000
_cell.length_b   1.000
_cell.length_c   1.000
_cell.angle_alpha   90.00
_cell.angle_beta   90.00
_cell.angle_gamma   90.00
#
_symmetry.space_group_name_H-M   'P 1'
#
loop_
_entity.id
_entity.type
_entity.pdbx_description
1 polymer ?
#
loop_
_entity_poly.entity_id
_entity_poly.type
_entity_poly.pdbx_seq_one_letter_code
_entity_poly.pdbx_strand_id
1 'polypeptide(L)' 'MSVTTSAQWVRQKVDTTASFRGLAVVNEKIVWASGTGGTVIRTIDGGKTWNVITVPGAEKLDFRD' A
#
# COMPACT_ATOMS: atom_id res chain seq x y z
N MET A 1 -4.70 12.02 -35.08
CA MET A 1 -4.03 10.76 -34.69
C MET A 1 -4.53 10.39 -33.31
N SER A 2 -5.13 9.21 -33.15
CA SER A 2 -5.57 8.73 -31.83
C SER A 2 -4.48 7.82 -31.26
N VAL A 3 -4.02 8.11 -30.05
CA VAL A 3 -3.13 7.22 -29.30
C VAL A 3 -4.02 6.30 -28.47
N THR A 4 -3.93 5.00 -28.70
CA THR A 4 -4.59 4.01 -27.84
C THR A 4 -3.75 3.83 -26.58
N THR A 5 -4.21 4.34 -25.44
CA THR A 5 -3.62 3.99 -24.14
C THR A 5 -4.18 2.64 -23.70
N SER A 6 -3.28 1.70 -23.38
CA SER A 6 -3.63 0.49 -22.65
C SER A 6 -3.19 0.66 -21.19
N ALA A 7 -4.14 0.53 -20.27
CA ALA A 7 -3.87 0.44 -18.84
C ALA A 7 -4.38 -0.91 -18.34
N GLN A 8 -3.57 -1.59 -17.52
CA GLN A 8 -3.89 -2.91 -16.98
C GLN A 8 -3.64 -2.95 -15.48
N TRP A 9 -4.57 -3.57 -14.74
CA TRP A 9 -4.37 -3.82 -13.31
C TRP A 9 -3.40 -5.00 -13.14
N VAL A 10 -2.30 -4.76 -12.44
CA VAL A 10 -1.36 -5.81 -12.05
C VAL A 10 -1.46 -6.01 -10.55
N ARG A 11 -1.80 -7.23 -10.12
CA ARG A 11 -1.86 -7.58 -8.70
C ARG A 11 -0.46 -7.51 -8.09
N GLN A 12 -0.27 -6.61 -7.13
CA GLN A 12 0.94 -6.56 -6.31
C GLN A 12 0.74 -7.46 -5.09
N LYS A 13 1.65 -8.42 -4.88
CA LYS A 13 1.63 -9.27 -3.69
C LYS A 13 2.28 -8.51 -2.55
N VAL A 14 1.64 -8.54 -1.39
CA VAL A 14 2.17 -8.02 -0.12
C VAL A 14 2.05 -9.14 0.91
N ASP A 15 3.12 -9.42 1.64
CA ASP A 15 3.16 -10.54 2.59
C ASP A 15 2.51 -10.15 3.93
N THR A 16 1.19 -9.97 3.91
CA THR A 16 0.36 -9.72 5.09
C THR A 16 -1.09 -10.15 4.87
N THR A 17 -1.80 -10.44 5.95
CA THR A 17 -3.25 -10.68 5.97
C THR A 17 -4.04 -9.43 6.36
N ALA A 18 -3.36 -8.32 6.61
CA ALA A 18 -4.00 -7.07 6.99
C ALA A 18 -4.94 -6.57 5.89
N SER A 19 -6.11 -6.09 6.30
CA SER A 19 -7.04 -5.45 5.40
C SER A 19 -6.77 -3.95 5.40
N PHE A 20 -6.36 -3.42 4.24
CA PHE A 20 -6.02 -2.01 4.07
C PHE A 20 -7.26 -1.15 3.86
N ARG A 21 -7.26 0.04 4.46
CA ARG A 21 -8.36 1.01 4.41
C ARG A 21 -7.87 2.44 4.21
N GLY A 22 -6.62 2.75 4.54
CA GLY A 22 -5.98 4.04 4.26
C GLY A 22 -4.91 3.93 3.16
N LEU A 23 -4.77 5.00 2.36
CA LEU A 23 -3.76 5.12 1.31
C LEU A 23 -3.29 6.57 1.19
N ALA A 24 -1.97 6.78 1.19
CA ALA A 24 -1.35 8.08 0.93
C ALA A 24 -0.29 7.97 -0.17
N VAL A 25 -0.45 8.78 -1.22
CA VAL A 25 0.49 8.86 -2.34
C VAL A 25 1.36 10.10 -2.15
N VAL A 26 2.66 9.90 -1.94
CA VAL A 26 3.61 11.02 -1.82
C VAL A 26 4.07 11.47 -3.20
N ASN A 27 4.40 10.51 -4.07
CA ASN A 27 4.73 10.71 -5.48
C ASN A 27 4.58 9.38 -6.26
N GLU A 28 4.99 9.33 -7.52
CA GLU A 28 4.83 8.16 -8.39
C GLU A 28 5.63 6.92 -7.93
N LYS A 29 6.57 7.09 -7.00
CA LYS A 29 7.41 6.01 -6.47
C LYS A 29 7.07 5.66 -5.04
N ILE A 30 6.66 6.65 -4.23
CA ILE A 30 6.49 6.51 -2.79
C ILE A 30 5.01 6.53 -2.44
N VAL A 31 4.51 5.40 -1.96
CA VAL A 31 3.12 5.22 -1.54
C VAL A 31 3.08 4.47 -0.20
N TRP A 32 2.15 4.86 0.65
CA TRP A 32 1.87 4.22 1.93
C TRP A 32 0.44 3.68 1.95
N ALA A 33 0.23 2.53 2.58
CA ALA A 33 -1.12 2.06 2.93
C ALA A 33 -1.16 1.59 4.38
N SER A 34 -2.32 1.70 5.01
CA SER A 34 -2.53 1.38 6.42
C SER A 34 -3.80 0.53 6.60
N GLY A 35 -3.82 -0.29 7.66
CA GLY A 35 -4.92 -1.22 7.87
C GLY A 35 -4.97 -1.85 9.25
N THR A 36 -5.56 -3.03 9.31
CA THR A 36 -5.82 -3.77 10.55
C THR A 36 -4.55 -4.20 11.27
N GLY A 37 -4.65 -4.36 12.59
CA GLY A 37 -3.56 -4.89 13.43
C GLY A 37 -2.31 -4.00 13.47
N GLY A 38 -2.50 -2.68 13.39
CA GLY A 38 -1.41 -1.71 13.38
C GLY A 38 -0.51 -1.78 12.15
N THR A 39 -0.99 -2.39 11.06
CA THR A 39 -0.16 -2.62 9.86
C THR A 39 -0.05 -1.37 9.00
N VAL A 40 1.18 -1.03 8.64
CA VAL A 40 1.52 -0.03 7.64
C VAL A 40 2.43 -0.67 6.60
N ILE A 41 2.18 -0.39 5.33
CA ILE A 41 3.04 -0.80 4.22
C ILE A 41 3.54 0.39 3.43
N ARG A 42 4.75 0.27 2.87
CA ARG A 42 5.36 1.32 2.06
C ARG A 42 6.06 0.73 0.85
N THR A 43 5.89 1.37 -0.30
CA THR A 43 6.74 1.22 -1.47
C THR A 43 7.58 2.48 -1.69
N ILE A 44 8.75 2.32 -2.31
CA ILE A 44 9.61 3.41 -2.80
C ILE A 44 9.97 3.22 -4.29
N ASP A 45 9.36 2.25 -4.97
CA ASP A 45 9.65 1.85 -6.34
C ASP A 45 8.41 1.80 -7.25
N GLY A 46 7.33 2.49 -6.85
CA GLY A 46 6.08 2.56 -7.60
C GLY A 46 5.19 1.34 -7.43
N GLY A 47 5.34 0.65 -6.29
CA GLY A 47 4.52 -0.50 -5.92
C GLY A 47 5.05 -1.85 -6.40
N LYS A 48 6.27 -1.92 -6.96
CA LYS A 48 6.90 -3.18 -7.38
C LYS A 48 7.28 -4.03 -6.16
N THR A 49 7.73 -3.39 -5.09
CA THR A 49 7.99 -4.01 -3.79
C THR A 49 7.36 -3.21 -2.65
N TRP A 50 6.97 -3.92 -1.60
CA TRP A 50 6.32 -3.35 -0.41
C TRP A 50 7.04 -3.82 0.86
N ASN A 51 7.42 -2.88 1.70
CA ASN A 51 7.88 -3.14 3.06
C ASN A 51 6.65 -3.16 3.99
N VAL A 52 6.55 -4.17 4.85
CA VAL A 52 5.44 -4.36 5.79
C VAL A 52 5.95 -4.17 7.21
N ILE A 53 5.29 -3.29 7.97
CA ILE A 53 5.65 -2.97 9.34
C ILE A 53 4.38 -2.99 10.21
N THR A 54 4.47 -3.60 11.38
CA THR A 54 3.50 -3.39 12.46
C THR A 54 4.01 -2.27 13.36
N VAL A 55 3.22 -1.23 13.56
CA VAL A 55 3.60 -0.10 14.43
C VAL A 55 3.65 -0.59 15.88
N PRO A 56 4.80 -0.46 16.59
CA PRO A 56 4.93 -0.93 17.96
C PRO A 56 3.86 -0.33 18.88
N GLY A 57 3.15 -1.18 19.62
CA GLY A 57 2.07 -0.77 20.53
C GLY A 57 0.72 -0.51 19.87
N ALA A 58 0.62 -0.66 18.54
CA ALA A 58 -0.62 -0.48 17.78
C ALA A 58 -1.22 -1.81 17.30
N GLU A 59 -0.77 -2.96 17.81
CA GLU A 59 -1.14 -4.30 17.32
C GLU A 59 -2.64 -4.58 17.42
N LYS A 60 -3.37 -3.83 18.27
CA LYS A 60 -4.83 -3.91 18.46
C LYS A 60 -5.60 -2.82 17.71
N LEU A 61 -4.92 -1.92 17.02
CA LEU A 61 -5.55 -0.80 16.31
C LEU A 61 -5.84 -1.17 14.86
N ASP A 62 -6.95 -0.67 14.35
CA ASP A 62 -7.24 -0.67 12.91
C ASP A 62 -7.08 0.75 12.40
N PHE A 63 -6.10 0.99 11.53
CA PHE A 63 -5.98 2.28 10.85
C PHE A 63 -7.01 2.37 9.72
N ARG A 64 -7.81 3.45 9.72
CA ARG A 64 -9.02 3.59 8.88
C ARG A 64 -9.10 4.90 8.08
N ASP A 65 -8.13 5.79 8.25
CA ASP A 65 -8.08 7.12 7.63
C ASP A 65 -7.15 7.13 6.42
#